data_AF-A0A2V5YB88-F1
#
_entry.id   AF-A0A2V5YB88-F1
#
_cell.length_a   1.000
_cell.length_b   1.000
_cell.length_c   1.000
_cell.angle_alpha   90.00
_cell.angle_beta   90.00
_cell.angle_gamma   90.00
#
_symmetry.space_group_name_H-M   'P 1'
#
loop_
_entity.id
_entity.type
_entity.pdbx_description
1 polymer ?
#
loop_
_entity_poly.entity_id
_entity_poly.type
_entity_poly.pdbx_seq_one_letter_code
_entity_poly.pdbx_strand_id
1 'polypeptide(L)'
;ILMCYGGGFGTMPAFTADYFGPKNVGPIYGLMLTAWSFASVFGPLYIARMREIAGNYAGALHVIAVVMLVSILLPIIVRPPRRE
;
A
#
# COMPACT_ATOMS: atom_id res chain seq x y z
N ILE A 1 10.59 2.30 -10.88
CA ILE A 1 9.20 2.73 -10.56
C ILE A 1 8.18 1.98 -11.41
N LEU A 2 8.22 2.05 -12.74
CA LEU A 2 7.27 1.33 -13.62
C LEU A 2 7.22 -0.19 -13.36
N MET A 3 8.37 -0.85 -13.23
CA MET A 3 8.44 -2.30 -12.94
C MET A 3 7.86 -2.66 -11.56
N CYS A 4 8.22 -1.92 -10.51
CA CYS A 4 7.73 -2.18 -9.15
C CYS A 4 6.25 -1.85 -8.97
N TYR A 5 5.79 -0.78 -9.62
CA TYR A 5 4.41 -0.32 -9.52
C TYR A 5 3.45 -1.21 -10.34
N GLY A 6 3.84 -1.54 -11.58
CA GLY A 6 3.08 -2.44 -12.44
C GLY A 6 3.04 -3.88 -11.91
N GLY A 7 4.15 -4.38 -11.36
CA GLY A 7 4.20 -5.69 -10.72
C GLY A 7 3.30 -5.77 -9.48
N GLY A 8 3.27 -4.73 -8.63
CA GLY A 8 2.41 -4.68 -7.45
C GLY A 8 0.92 -4.65 -7.80
N PHE A 9 0.49 -3.71 -8.64
CA PHE A 9 -0.92 -3.59 -9.04
C PHE A 9 -1.42 -4.78 -9.89
N GLY A 10 -0.54 -5.40 -10.69
CA GLY A 10 -0.88 -6.57 -11.47
C GLY A 10 -1.07 -7.85 -10.62
N THR A 11 -0.30 -7.98 -9.53
CA THR A 11 -0.37 -9.15 -8.65
C THR A 11 -1.44 -9.02 -7.55
N MET A 12 -1.80 -7.81 -7.14
CA MET A 12 -2.85 -7.58 -6.13
C MET A 12 -4.19 -8.27 -6.41
N PRO A 13 -4.82 -8.18 -7.61
CA PRO A 13 -6.09 -8.86 -7.85
C PRO A 13 -5.95 -10.39 -7.87
N ALA A 14 -4.81 -10.92 -8.30
CA ALA A 14 -4.52 -12.36 -8.23
C ALA A 14 -4.40 -12.82 -6.77
N PHE A 15 -3.69 -12.07 -5.93
CA PHE A 15 -3.62 -12.31 -4.48
C PHE A 15 -5.01 -12.26 -3.83
N THR A 16 -5.82 -11.26 -4.16
CA THR A 16 -7.18 -11.15 -3.61
C THR A 16 -8.08 -12.30 -4.07
N ALA A 17 -7.93 -12.76 -5.31
CA ALA A 17 -8.64 -13.93 -5.84
C ALA A 17 -8.24 -15.23 -5.13
N ASP A 18 -6.95 -15.41 -4.86
CA ASP A 18 -6.42 -16.58 -4.16
C ASP A 18 -6.82 -16.60 -2.67
N TYR A 19 -6.91 -15.44 -2.01
CA TYR A 19 -7.23 -15.34 -0.58
C TYR A 19 -8.73 -15.36 -0.26
N PHE A 20 -9.56 -14.68 -1.07
CA PHE A 20 -10.98 -14.47 -0.78
C PHE A 20 -11.92 -15.21 -1.74
N GLY A 21 -11.36 -15.91 -2.73
CA GLY A 21 -12.10 -16.62 -3.76
C GLY A 21 -12.66 -15.69 -4.85
N PRO A 22 -12.91 -16.25 -6.05
CA PRO A 22 -13.25 -15.46 -7.25
C PRO A 22 -14.61 -14.75 -7.17
N LYS A 23 -15.50 -15.13 -6.24
CA LYS A 23 -16.86 -14.58 -6.15
C LYS A 23 -16.92 -13.13 -5.67
N ASN A 24 -15.96 -12.66 -4.85
CA ASN A 24 -15.99 -11.33 -4.22
C ASN A 24 -14.73 -10.48 -4.46
N VAL A 25 -13.92 -10.81 -5.48
CA VAL A 25 -12.66 -10.10 -5.78
C VAL A 25 -12.90 -8.64 -6.12
N GLY A 26 -13.96 -8.33 -6.88
CA GLY A 26 -14.31 -6.96 -7.29
C GLY A 26 -14.55 -6.02 -6.09
N PRO A 27 -15.49 -6.33 -5.18
CA PRO A 27 -15.74 -5.52 -3.99
C PRO A 27 -14.51 -5.35 -3.09
N ILE A 28 -13.74 -6.42 -2.85
CA ILE A 28 -12.56 -6.37 -1.97
C ILE A 28 -11.46 -5.53 -2.61
N TYR A 29 -11.19 -5.74 -3.90
CA TYR A 29 -10.22 -4.93 -4.63
C TYR A 29 -10.66 -3.46 -4.71
N GLY A 30 -11.96 -3.20 -4.83
CA GLY A 30 -12.54 -1.86 -4.71
C GLY A 30 -12.20 -1.19 -3.37
N LEU A 31 -12.31 -1.90 -2.25
CA LEU A 31 -11.90 -1.40 -0.93
C LEU A 31 -10.38 -1.16 -0.82
N MET A 32 -9.56 -1.96 -1.50
CA MET A 32 -8.11 -1.70 -1.56
C MET A 32 -7.82 -0.40 -2.32
N LEU A 33 -8.56 -0.12 -3.41
CA LEU A 33 -8.43 1.12 -4.18
C LEU A 33 -8.90 2.36 -3.41
N THR A 34 -9.92 2.24 -2.54
CA THR A 34 -10.31 3.36 -1.67
C THR A 34 -9.23 3.69 -0.65
N ALA A 35 -8.62 2.67 -0.02
CA ALA A 35 -7.47 2.87 0.87
C ALA A 35 -6.27 3.51 0.15
N TRP A 36 -5.99 3.07 -1.08
CA TRP A 36 -4.94 3.67 -1.93
C TRP A 36 -5.24 5.13 -2.29
N SER A 37 -6.51 5.46 -2.56
CA SER A 37 -6.94 6.84 -2.82
C SER A 37 -6.77 7.73 -1.60
N PHE A 38 -7.14 7.24 -0.40
CA PHE A 38 -6.89 7.95 0.85
C PHE A 38 -5.39 8.20 1.07
N ALA A 39 -4.55 7.17 0.90
CA ALA A 39 -3.11 7.33 1.03
C ALA A 39 -2.54 8.38 0.06
N SER A 40 -3.10 8.46 -1.16
CA SER A 40 -2.70 9.44 -2.17
C SER A 40 -3.08 10.88 -1.82
N VAL A 41 -4.14 11.10 -1.02
CA VAL A 41 -4.50 12.43 -0.51
C VAL A 41 -3.66 12.79 0.73
N PHE A 42 -3.49 11.83 1.65
CA PHE A 42 -2.77 12.07 2.91
C PHE A 42 -1.25 12.20 2.71
N GLY A 43 -0.65 11.46 1.77
CA GLY A 43 0.79 11.48 1.54
C GLY A 43 1.34 12.87 1.18
N PRO A 44 0.84 13.52 0.12
CA PRO A 44 1.27 14.86 -0.28
C PRO A 44 0.96 15.90 0.81
N LEU A 45 -0.18 15.80 1.48
CA LEU A 45 -0.55 16.70 2.56
C LEU A 45 0.44 16.60 3.72
N TYR A 46 0.83 15.38 4.10
CA TYR A 46 1.81 15.13 5.13
C TYR A 46 3.20 15.67 4.76
N ILE A 47 3.66 15.43 3.53
CA ILE A 47 4.94 15.95 3.03
C ILE A 47 4.94 17.48 3.00
N ALA A 48 3.84 18.10 2.55
CA ALA A 48 3.69 19.54 2.53
C ALA A 48 3.75 20.15 3.94
N ARG A 49 3.06 19.53 4.92
CA ARG A 49 3.13 19.96 6.32
C ARG A 49 4.51 19.81 6.92
N MET A 50 5.19 18.70 6.65
CA MET A 50 6.56 18.48 7.12
C MET A 50 7.54 19.48 6.52
N ARG A 51 7.35 19.87 5.25
CA ARG A 51 8.14 20.92 4.62
C ARG A 51 7.93 22.27 5.30
N GLU A 52 6.69 22.64 5.66
CA GLU A 52 6.42 23.92 6.32
C GLU A 52 6.98 24.01 7.74
N ILE A 53 6.96 22.90 8.49
CA ILE A 53 7.40 22.88 9.89
C ILE A 53 8.93 22.76 10.00
N ALA A 54 9.55 21.89 9.20
CA ALA A 54 10.98 21.56 9.33
C ALA A 54 11.88 22.28 8.31
N GLY A 55 11.32 22.92 7.28
CA GLY A 55 12.06 23.57 6.19
C GLY A 55 12.86 22.63 5.29
N ASN A 56 12.88 21.32 5.56
CA ASN A 56 13.64 20.31 4.84
C ASN A 56 12.83 19.01 4.64
N TYR A 57 13.05 18.32 3.52
CA TYR A 57 12.37 17.07 3.16
C TYR A 57 12.96 15.82 3.83
N ALA A 58 14.11 15.94 4.49
CA ALA A 58 14.81 14.81 5.12
C ALA A 58 13.95 14.06 6.14
N GLY A 59 13.14 14.79 6.94
CA GLY A 59 12.22 14.19 7.91
C GLY A 59 11.09 13.41 7.24
N ALA A 60 10.49 13.96 6.18
CA ALA A 60 9.44 13.29 5.41
C ALA A 60 9.97 12.02 4.71
N LEU A 61 11.19 12.06 4.17
CA LEU A 61 11.84 10.91 3.55
C LEU A 61 12.14 9.79 4.56
N HIS A 62 12.57 10.13 5.78
CA HIS A 62 12.77 9.13 6.85
C HIS A 62 11.46 8.43 7.22
N VAL A 63 10.35 9.16 7.32
CA VAL A 63 9.04 8.57 7.62
C VAL A 63 8.60 7.63 6.50
N ILE A 64 8.77 8.03 5.23
CA ILE A 64 8.47 7.15 4.08
C ILE A 64 9.34 5.89 4.12
N ALA A 65 10.62 6.01 4.44
CA ALA A 65 11.53 4.86 4.55
C ALA A 65 11.09 3.88 5.65
N VAL A 66 10.67 4.39 6.83
CA VAL A 66 10.13 3.56 7.92
C VAL A 66 8.83 2.86 7.49
N VAL A 67 7.92 3.57 6.82
CA VAL A 67 6.66 2.99 6.32
C VAL A 67 6.94 1.89 5.29
N MET A 68 7.93 2.07 4.40
CA MET A 68 8.33 1.04 3.44
C MET A 68 8.93 -0.18 4.13
N LEU A 69 9.75 0.01 5.16
CA LEU A 69 10.31 -1.07 5.99
C LEU A 69 9.21 -1.89 6.66
N VAL A 70 8.21 -1.24 7.25
CA VAL A 70 7.05 -1.91 7.86
C VAL A 70 6.22 -2.63 6.80
N SER A 71 6.07 -2.03 5.61
CA SER A 71 5.31 -2.63 4.51
C SER A 71 5.92 -3.92 3.97
N ILE A 72 7.25 -4.10 4.10
CA ILE A 72 7.92 -5.36 3.77
C ILE A 72 7.57 -6.47 4.76
N LEU A 73 7.26 -6.14 6.02
CA LEU A 73 6.94 -7.12 7.05
C LEU A 73 5.52 -7.68 6.90
N LEU A 74 4.58 -6.86 6.41
CA LEU A 74 3.18 -7.26 6.21
C LEU A 74 3.02 -8.54 5.35
N PRO A 75 3.58 -8.64 4.12
CA PRO A 75 3.44 -9.84 3.30
C PRO A 75 4.16 -11.08 3.87
N ILE A 76 5.12 -10.91 4.80
CA ILE A 76 5.79 -12.03 5.48
C ILE A 76 4.90 -12.61 6.58
N ILE A 77 4.09 -11.77 7.24
CA ILE A 77 3.21 -12.16 8.35
C ILE A 77 1.87 -12.69 7.83
N VAL A 78 1.38 -12.16 6.71
CA VAL A 78 0.11 -12.60 6.09
C VAL A 78 0.30 -14.02 5.56
N ARG A 79 -0.22 -14.99 6.33
CA ARG A 79 -0.26 -16.39 5.94
C ARG A 79 -1.49 -16.63 5.05
N PRO A 80 -1.38 -17.44 3.98
CA PRO A 80 -2.53 -17.79 3.16
C PRO A 80 -3.59 -18.52 4.00
N PRO A 81 -4.88 -18.12 3.93
CA PRO A 81 -5.95 -18.80 4.62
C PRO A 81 -6.01 -20.25 4.13
N ARG A 82 -6.11 -21.16 5.10
CA ARG A 82 -6.15 -22.60 4.88
C ARG A 82 -7.34 -22.92 3.97
N ARG A 83 -7.03 -23.47 2.79
CA ARG A 83 -7.99 -24.02 1.84
C ARG A 83 -8.73 -25.19 2.50
N GLU A 84 -9.97 -24.97 2.90
CA GLU A 84 -10.98 -26.04 2.93
C GLU A 84 -11.76 -26.03 1.61
#